data_AF-A0A9P5U0Y1-F1
#
_entry.id   AF-A0A9P5U0Y1-F1
#
_cell.length_a   1.000
_cell.length_b   1.000
_cell.length_c   1.000
_cell.angle_alpha   90.00
_cell.angle_beta   90.00
_cell.angle_gamma   90.00
#
_symmetry.space_group_name_H-M   'P 1'
#
loop_
_entity.id
_entity.type
_entity.pdbx_description
1 polymer ?
#
loop_
_entity_poly.entity_id
_entity_poly.type
_entity_poly.pdbx_seq_one_letter_code
_entity_poly.pdbx_strand_id
1 'polypeptide(L)'
;MAPLIFIIESQLPIFARTGLALMAVSTSGVSTGVIAWAAHPYVLILRRIDPANNGGTKGLEFVTANWRLQKRITRVYDTTFLTTTDRPFAKWQLAEKLVLPEQAEPSSASPASLPNLTPAQGSQETVAETFDASGDLIGSWIVTWDNHEGRGVGTCRAVGTVVKHFQVHPELFELH
;
A
#
# COMPACT_ATOMS: atom_id res chain seq x y z
N MET A 1 14.04 -25.08 -17.20
CA MET A 1 14.61 -26.40 -17.56
C MET A 1 13.56 -27.20 -18.33
N ALA A 2 13.23 -26.79 -19.56
CA ALA A 2 12.39 -27.56 -20.47
C ALA A 2 12.97 -27.68 -21.91
N PRO A 3 14.29 -27.80 -22.16
CA PRO A 3 14.78 -27.96 -23.53
C PRO A 3 15.09 -29.42 -23.91
N LEU A 4 14.80 -30.41 -23.05
CA LEU A 4 15.12 -31.83 -23.34
C LEU A 4 13.93 -32.64 -23.88
N ILE A 5 12.69 -32.15 -23.80
CA ILE A 5 11.49 -32.88 -24.28
C ILE A 5 11.39 -32.91 -25.82
N PHE A 6 12.03 -31.96 -26.50
CA PHE A 6 12.05 -31.91 -27.97
C PHE A 6 13.16 -32.76 -28.60
N ILE A 7 14.13 -33.23 -27.81
CA ILE A 7 15.29 -34.02 -28.29
C ILE A 7 15.06 -35.54 -28.11
N ILE A 8 14.10 -35.97 -27.31
CA ILE A 8 13.81 -37.41 -27.14
C ILE A 8 12.95 -37.89 -28.32
N GLU A 9 13.53 -38.76 -29.17
CA GLU A 9 12.82 -39.56 -30.17
C GLU A 9 11.88 -40.57 -29.48
N SER A 10 10.73 -40.08 -29.02
CA SER A 10 9.61 -40.91 -28.58
C SER A 10 8.46 -40.72 -29.57
N GLN A 11 7.83 -41.82 -30.00
CA GLN A 11 6.68 -41.88 -30.92
C GLN A 11 5.38 -41.28 -30.35
N LEU A 12 5.46 -40.16 -29.64
CA LEU A 12 4.30 -39.45 -29.12
C LEU A 12 3.75 -38.49 -30.18
N PRO A 13 2.44 -38.55 -30.50
CA PRO A 13 1.81 -37.63 -31.43
C PRO A 13 1.99 -36.19 -30.94
N ILE A 14 2.15 -35.26 -31.88
CA ILE A 14 2.46 -33.84 -31.61
C ILE A 14 1.55 -33.22 -30.53
N PHE A 15 0.27 -33.63 -30.50
CA PHE A 15 -0.71 -33.20 -29.49
C PHE A 15 -0.33 -33.56 -28.04
N ALA A 16 0.28 -34.73 -27.81
CA ALA A 16 0.74 -35.14 -26.49
C ALA A 16 1.96 -34.32 -26.03
N ARG A 17 2.86 -33.96 -26.97
CA ARG A 17 4.01 -33.10 -26.68
C ARG A 17 3.59 -31.67 -26.35
N THR A 18 2.65 -31.09 -27.11
CA THR A 18 2.10 -29.76 -26.79
C THR A 18 1.32 -29.76 -25.50
N GLY A 19 0.53 -30.81 -25.21
CA GLY A 19 -0.18 -30.95 -23.94
C GLY A 19 0.75 -30.98 -22.71
N LEU A 20 1.84 -31.75 -22.79
CA LEU A 20 2.84 -31.81 -21.72
C LEU A 20 3.61 -30.49 -21.57
N ALA A 21 4.00 -29.85 -22.67
CA ALA A 21 4.67 -28.56 -22.64
C ALA A 21 3.76 -27.46 -22.05
N LEU A 22 2.47 -27.44 -22.42
CA LEU A 22 1.48 -26.52 -21.85
C LEU A 22 1.29 -26.73 -20.35
N MET A 23 1.15 -27.97 -19.91
CA MET A 23 1.03 -28.30 -18.49
C MET A 23 2.24 -27.81 -17.69
N ALA A 24 3.45 -28.03 -18.18
CA ALA A 24 4.68 -27.60 -17.51
C ALA A 24 4.85 -26.07 -17.46
N VAL A 25 4.52 -25.36 -18.55
CA VAL A 25 4.55 -23.89 -18.58
C VAL A 25 3.45 -23.30 -17.70
N SER A 26 2.27 -23.93 -17.67
CA SER A 26 1.14 -23.45 -16.87
C SER A 26 1.41 -23.50 -15.37
N THR A 27 1.95 -24.62 -14.87
CA THR A 27 2.27 -24.77 -13.44
C THR A 27 3.32 -23.77 -12.98
N SER A 28 4.33 -23.50 -13.82
CA SER A 28 5.37 -22.50 -13.54
C SER A 28 4.80 -21.08 -13.52
N GLY A 29 3.96 -20.73 -14.49
CA GLY A 29 3.34 -19.41 -14.61
C GLY A 29 2.36 -19.11 -13.48
N VAL A 30 1.51 -20.08 -13.13
CA VAL A 30 0.54 -19.94 -12.04
C VAL A 30 1.25 -19.74 -10.70
N SER A 31 2.27 -20.53 -10.41
CA SER A 31 3.01 -20.43 -9.14
C SER A 31 3.71 -19.08 -9.01
N THR A 32 4.39 -18.64 -10.08
CA THR A 32 5.05 -17.32 -10.11
C THR A 32 4.05 -16.19 -10.00
N GLY A 33 2.88 -16.32 -10.65
CA GLY A 33 1.80 -15.35 -10.58
C GLY A 33 1.19 -15.21 -9.18
N VAL A 34 0.97 -16.32 -8.47
CA VAL A 34 0.46 -16.32 -7.09
C VAL A 34 1.46 -15.65 -6.16
N ILE A 35 2.75 -15.98 -6.29
CA ILE A 35 3.81 -15.35 -5.49
C ILE A 35 3.91 -13.86 -5.81
N ALA A 36 3.90 -13.48 -7.10
CA ALA A 36 3.93 -12.08 -7.50
C ALA A 36 2.72 -11.32 -6.97
N TRP A 37 1.52 -11.90 -6.98
CA TRP A 37 0.34 -11.29 -6.40
C TRP A 37 0.47 -11.14 -4.88
N ALA A 38 0.92 -12.18 -4.17
CA ALA A 38 1.09 -12.19 -2.73
C ALA A 38 2.21 -11.24 -2.25
N ALA A 39 3.30 -11.13 -3.00
CA ALA A 39 4.47 -10.30 -2.67
C ALA A 39 4.34 -8.84 -3.14
N HIS A 40 3.27 -8.48 -3.86
CA HIS A 40 3.09 -7.14 -4.40
C HIS A 40 2.21 -6.26 -3.48
N PRO A 41 2.57 -4.97 -3.25
CA PRO A 41 3.81 -4.29 -3.64
C PRO A 41 4.86 -4.28 -2.52
N TYR A 42 6.08 -4.66 -2.87
CA TYR A 42 7.22 -4.58 -1.97
C TYR A 42 7.71 -3.14 -1.81
N VAL A 43 7.94 -2.70 -0.57
CA VAL A 43 8.52 -1.37 -0.30
C VAL A 43 10.03 -1.47 -0.48
N LEU A 44 10.54 -0.75 -1.46
CA LEU A 44 11.97 -0.65 -1.75
C LEU A 44 12.66 0.38 -0.86
N ILE A 45 11.99 1.50 -0.59
CA ILE A 45 12.53 2.59 0.22
C ILE A 45 11.41 3.12 1.10
N LEU A 46 11.69 3.25 2.39
CA LEU A 46 10.85 3.94 3.35
C LEU A 46 11.58 5.21 3.79
N ARG A 47 10.97 6.38 3.60
CA ARG A 47 11.55 7.67 4.02
C ARG A 47 10.58 8.40 4.92
N ARG A 48 11.10 9.08 5.94
CA ARG A 48 10.31 10.05 6.70
C ARG A 48 10.31 11.37 5.94
N ILE A 49 9.14 11.97 5.84
CA ILE A 49 8.96 13.30 5.28
C ILE A 49 9.13 14.28 6.44
N ASP A 50 10.25 15.01 6.42
CA ASP A 50 10.52 16.04 7.42
C ASP A 50 9.76 17.34 7.09
N PRO A 51 9.10 17.95 8.09
CA PRO A 51 8.29 19.14 7.88
C PRO A 51 9.11 20.34 7.39
N ALA A 52 10.41 20.40 7.70
CA ALA A 52 11.30 21.47 7.26
C ALA A 52 11.49 21.54 5.74
N ASN A 53 11.40 20.40 5.04
CA ASN A 53 11.67 20.30 3.61
C ASN A 53 10.41 20.14 2.74
N ASN A 54 9.23 19.92 3.34
CA ASN A 54 7.97 19.67 2.63
C ASN A 54 6.81 20.52 3.16
N GLY A 55 7.03 21.84 3.27
CA GLY A 55 5.95 22.80 3.57
C GLY A 55 5.26 22.59 4.91
N GLY A 56 5.96 22.04 5.92
CA GLY A 56 5.45 21.84 7.28
C GLY A 56 4.73 20.51 7.53
N THR A 57 4.59 19.64 6.53
CA THR A 57 3.88 18.36 6.69
C THR A 57 4.83 17.24 7.12
N LYS A 58 4.48 16.55 8.22
CA LYS A 58 5.19 15.35 8.68
C LYS A 58 4.50 14.14 8.06
N GLY A 59 5.25 13.17 7.54
CA GLY A 59 4.65 12.00 6.90
C GLY A 59 5.62 10.86 6.61
N LEU A 60 5.15 9.84 5.90
CA LEU A 60 5.94 8.71 5.40
C LEU A 60 5.85 8.62 3.87
N GLU A 61 6.99 8.46 3.22
CA GLU A 61 7.09 8.18 1.79
C GLU A 61 7.50 6.72 1.59
N PHE A 62 6.67 5.99 0.85
CA PHE A 62 6.86 4.61 0.46
C PHE A 62 7.18 4.55 -1.03
N VAL A 63 8.37 4.09 -1.37
CA VAL A 63 8.72 3.76 -2.75
C VAL A 63 8.47 2.29 -2.97
N THR A 64 7.55 1.97 -3.88
CA THR A 64 7.19 0.61 -4.26
C THR A 64 7.48 0.38 -5.74
N ALA A 65 7.58 -0.89 -6.15
CA ALA A 65 7.60 -1.28 -7.55
C ALA A 65 6.36 -2.11 -7.88
N ASN A 66 5.74 -1.83 -9.03
CA ASN A 66 4.63 -2.64 -9.50
C ASN A 66 5.11 -3.94 -10.17
N TRP A 67 4.19 -4.80 -10.59
CA TRP A 67 4.54 -6.07 -11.27
C TRP A 67 5.35 -5.89 -12.56
N ARG A 68 5.27 -4.72 -13.20
CA ARG A 68 6.08 -4.33 -14.37
C ARG A 68 7.40 -3.66 -13.97
N LEU A 69 7.81 -3.77 -12.71
CA LEU A 69 8.96 -3.08 -12.10
C LEU A 69 8.91 -1.54 -12.23
N GLN A 70 7.73 -0.96 -12.46
CA GLN A 70 7.59 0.49 -12.52
C GLN A 70 7.51 1.04 -11.10
N LYS A 71 8.35 2.04 -10.81
CA LYS A 71 8.36 2.75 -9.55
C LYS A 71 7.02 3.46 -9.30
N ARG A 72 6.57 3.41 -8.05
CA ARG A 72 5.40 4.09 -7.50
C ARG A 72 5.76 4.71 -6.18
N ILE A 73 5.52 6.01 -6.03
CA ILE A 73 5.88 6.76 -4.82
C ILE A 73 4.58 7.07 -4.09
N THR A 74 4.37 6.54 -2.90
CA THR A 74 3.18 6.82 -2.10
C THR A 74 3.57 7.65 -0.89
N ARG A 75 2.99 8.83 -0.76
CA ARG A 75 3.18 9.73 0.39
C ARG A 75 1.97 9.61 1.28
N VAL A 76 2.19 9.35 2.55
CA VAL A 76 1.18 9.28 3.60
C VAL A 76 1.43 10.45 4.54
N TYR A 77 0.52 11.40 4.56
CA TYR A 77 0.63 12.61 5.37
C TYR A 77 0.21 12.38 6.82
N ASP A 78 -0.70 11.44 7.07
CA ASP A 78 -1.10 11.08 8.42
C ASP A 78 -0.89 9.57 8.67
N THR A 79 0.03 9.26 9.59
CA THR A 79 0.39 7.89 9.95
C THR A 79 -0.66 7.21 10.82
N THR A 80 -1.63 7.93 11.41
CA THR A 80 -2.73 7.34 12.19
C THR A 80 -3.64 6.45 11.32
N PHE A 81 -3.64 6.70 10.00
CA PHE A 81 -4.35 5.89 9.02
C PHE A 81 -3.60 4.64 8.57
N LEU A 82 -2.38 4.40 9.08
CA LEU A 82 -1.66 3.15 8.83
C LEU A 82 -2.02 2.12 9.91
N THR A 83 -2.76 1.09 9.51
CA THR A 83 -3.14 -0.02 10.39
C THR A 83 -2.37 -1.29 10.02
N THR A 84 -2.37 -2.27 10.91
CA THR A 84 -1.92 -3.63 10.60
C THR A 84 -2.89 -4.28 9.63
N THR A 85 -2.38 -5.08 8.70
CA THR A 85 -3.17 -5.75 7.66
C THR A 85 -3.26 -7.25 7.92
N ASP A 86 -4.38 -7.84 7.51
CA ASP A 86 -4.59 -9.30 7.54
C ASP A 86 -3.92 -10.01 6.35
N ARG A 87 -3.41 -9.24 5.37
CA ARG A 87 -2.83 -9.79 4.15
C ARG A 87 -1.46 -10.40 4.43
N PRO A 88 -1.18 -11.65 3.98
CA PRO A 88 0.13 -12.25 4.14
C PRO A 88 1.20 -11.38 3.45
N PHE A 89 2.37 -11.24 4.10
CA PHE A 89 3.54 -10.46 3.67
C PHE A 89 3.41 -8.92 3.72
N ALA A 90 2.21 -8.36 3.85
CA ALA A 90 2.05 -6.93 4.09
C ALA A 90 2.06 -6.66 5.61
N LYS A 91 2.73 -5.59 6.02
CA LYS A 91 2.79 -5.19 7.44
C LYS A 91 1.81 -4.07 7.73
N TRP A 92 1.69 -3.14 6.78
CA TRP A 92 0.84 -1.96 6.92
C TRP A 92 -0.16 -1.86 5.79
N GLN A 93 -1.31 -1.28 6.11
CA GLN A 93 -2.37 -0.96 5.16
C GLN A 93 -2.99 0.39 5.49
N LEU A 94 -3.44 1.11 4.46
CA LEU A 94 -4.28 2.29 4.64
C LEU A 94 -5.65 1.88 5.18
N ALA A 95 -6.03 2.44 6.33
CA ALA A 95 -7.29 2.17 7.00
C ALA A 95 -8.47 2.54 6.10
N GLU A 96 -9.42 1.61 5.96
CA GLU A 96 -10.67 1.84 5.23
C GLU A 96 -11.69 2.61 6.09
N LYS A 97 -11.61 2.41 7.40
CA LYS A 97 -12.42 3.11 8.39
C LYS A 97 -11.54 3.48 9.58
N LEU A 98 -11.61 4.73 10.01
CA LEU A 98 -10.93 5.23 11.20
C LEU A 98 -11.99 5.78 12.15
N VAL A 99 -11.92 5.42 13.43
CA VAL A 99 -12.73 6.02 14.49
C VAL A 99 -11.77 6.79 15.38
N LEU A 100 -11.94 8.11 15.47
CA LEU A 100 -11.18 8.90 16.41
C LEU A 100 -11.62 8.54 17.84
N PRO A 101 -10.69 8.30 18.77
CA PRO A 101 -11.04 8.05 20.16
C PRO A 101 -11.79 9.26 20.71
N GLU A 102 -12.84 8.99 21.49
CA GLU A 102 -13.60 10.01 22.20
C GLU A 102 -12.62 10.81 23.08
N GLN A 103 -12.63 12.13 22.92
CA GLN A 103 -11.71 13.03 23.61
C GLN A 103 -11.90 12.86 25.12
N ALA A 104 -11.00 12.12 25.76
CA ALA A 104 -11.01 12.00 27.21
C ALA A 104 -10.80 13.40 27.81
N GLU A 105 -11.69 13.76 28.74
CA GLU A 105 -11.75 14.98 29.55
C GLU A 105 -10.39 15.65 29.84
N PRO A 106 -10.34 17.00 29.93
CA PRO A 106 -9.11 17.76 30.03
C PRO A 106 -8.45 17.57 31.41
N SER A 107 -7.56 16.59 31.54
CA SER A 107 -6.64 16.53 32.67
C SER A 107 -5.55 17.59 32.47
N SER A 108 -5.85 18.79 32.98
CA SER A 108 -4.95 19.86 33.43
C SER A 108 -3.43 19.59 33.29
N ALA A 109 -2.86 19.90 32.13
CA ALA A 109 -1.46 20.33 31.99
C ALA A 109 -1.18 20.93 30.59
N SER A 110 -0.83 22.21 30.59
CA SER A 110 -0.18 22.99 29.51
C SER A 110 -1.07 23.65 28.43
N PRO A 111 -1.14 24.99 28.39
CA PRO A 111 -1.77 25.75 27.31
C PRO A 111 -0.73 25.98 26.21
N ALA A 112 -0.55 25.00 25.33
CA ALA A 112 0.25 25.16 24.13
C ALA A 112 -0.33 24.32 22.99
N SER A 113 -1.27 24.94 22.26
CA SER A 113 -1.46 24.74 20.82
C SER A 113 -1.72 23.32 20.33
N LEU A 114 -2.84 22.72 20.76
CA LEU A 114 -3.52 21.68 19.98
C LEU A 114 -4.78 22.31 19.41
N PRO A 115 -4.97 22.40 18.09
CA PRO A 115 -6.25 22.81 17.58
C PRO A 115 -7.26 21.69 17.89
N ASN A 116 -8.30 22.03 18.63
CA ASN A 116 -9.56 21.27 18.69
C ASN A 116 -10.03 21.06 17.25
N LEU A 117 -9.69 19.92 16.65
CA LEU A 117 -10.05 19.55 15.29
C LEU A 117 -10.82 18.24 15.36
N THR A 118 -12.01 18.28 15.95
CA THR A 118 -13.04 17.35 15.46
C THR A 118 -13.28 17.78 14.01
N PRO A 119 -12.98 16.93 13.01
CA PRO A 119 -13.14 17.33 11.62
C PRO A 119 -14.60 17.72 11.38
N ALA A 120 -14.79 18.81 10.63
CA ALA A 120 -16.13 19.28 10.28
C ALA A 120 -16.90 18.15 9.58
N GLN A 121 -18.18 17.97 9.92
CA GLN A 121 -19.01 16.93 9.32
C GLN A 121 -19.06 17.10 7.80
N GLY A 122 -18.77 16.04 7.05
CA GLY A 122 -18.69 16.04 5.59
C GLY A 122 -17.39 16.59 5.02
N SER A 123 -16.41 16.96 5.86
CA SER A 123 -15.08 17.37 5.39
C SER A 123 -14.37 16.22 4.70
N GLN A 124 -13.72 16.52 3.57
CA GLN A 124 -12.87 15.58 2.85
C GLN A 124 -11.42 16.00 2.98
N GLU A 125 -10.55 15.05 3.30
CA GLU A 125 -9.13 15.28 3.48
C GLU A 125 -8.32 14.21 2.75
N THR A 126 -7.22 14.62 2.12
CA THR A 126 -6.31 13.70 1.45
C THR A 126 -5.29 13.17 2.44
N VAL A 127 -5.40 11.89 2.76
CA VAL A 127 -4.53 11.20 3.73
C VAL A 127 -3.25 10.70 3.07
N ALA A 128 -3.37 10.20 1.85
CA ALA A 128 -2.25 9.69 1.09
C ALA A 128 -2.39 9.94 -0.40
N GLU A 129 -1.26 10.04 -1.08
CA GLU A 129 -1.17 10.26 -2.52
C GLU A 129 -0.16 9.31 -3.13
N THR A 130 -0.51 8.73 -4.28
CA THR A 130 0.35 7.85 -5.06
C THR A 130 0.73 8.56 -6.36
N PHE A 131 2.02 8.67 -6.58
CA PHE A 131 2.65 9.23 -7.76
C PHE A 131 3.31 8.13 -8.60
N ASP A 132 3.42 8.39 -9.89
CA ASP A 132 4.21 7.55 -10.79
C ASP A 132 5.72 7.85 -10.70
N ALA A 133 6.50 7.31 -11.64
CA ALA A 133 7.94 7.55 -11.69
C ALA A 133 8.31 8.95 -12.22
N SER A 134 7.42 9.57 -13.00
CA SER A 134 7.55 10.92 -13.56
C SER A 134 7.22 12.01 -12.52
N GLY A 135 6.52 11.64 -11.45
CA GLY A 135 6.02 12.55 -10.44
C GLY A 135 4.55 12.95 -10.64
N ASP A 136 3.86 12.32 -11.59
CA ASP A 136 2.45 12.55 -11.86
C ASP A 136 1.58 11.85 -10.81
N LEU A 137 0.59 12.56 -10.27
CA LEU A 137 -0.38 12.01 -9.33
C LEU A 137 -1.30 11.02 -10.05
N ILE A 138 -1.26 9.75 -9.66
CA ILE A 138 -2.08 8.68 -10.27
C ILE A 138 -3.21 8.20 -9.36
N GLY A 139 -3.16 8.52 -8.06
CA GLY A 139 -4.24 8.23 -7.14
C GLY A 139 -4.10 8.91 -5.79
N SER A 140 -5.23 9.09 -5.13
CA SER A 140 -5.34 9.71 -3.81
C SER A 140 -6.24 8.88 -2.90
N TRP A 141 -5.84 8.76 -1.64
CA TRP A 141 -6.63 8.16 -0.57
C TRP A 141 -7.27 9.28 0.22
N ILE A 142 -8.59 9.38 0.14
CA ILE A 142 -9.35 10.50 0.70
C ILE A 142 -10.22 9.95 1.84
N VAL A 143 -10.14 10.58 3.01
CA VAL A 143 -11.07 10.35 4.11
C VAL A 143 -12.24 11.30 4.00
N THR A 144 -13.44 10.79 4.18
CA THR A 144 -14.64 11.60 4.41
C THR A 144 -15.01 11.45 5.87
N TRP A 145 -15.01 12.58 6.57
CA TRP A 145 -15.32 12.62 7.99
C TRP A 145 -16.83 12.74 8.19
N ASP A 146 -17.39 11.84 9.00
CA ASP A 146 -18.75 11.94 9.50
C ASP A 146 -18.72 11.98 11.02
N ASN A 147 -19.70 12.67 11.62
CA ASN A 147 -19.81 12.77 13.06
C ASN A 147 -21.01 11.93 13.51
N HIS A 148 -20.73 10.76 14.09
CA HIS A 148 -21.76 9.87 14.63
C HIS A 148 -21.62 9.81 16.15
N GLU A 149 -22.67 10.21 16.88
CA GLU A 149 -22.72 10.16 18.35
C GLU A 149 -21.52 10.86 19.03
N GLY A 150 -21.10 12.03 18.54
CA GLY A 150 -19.98 12.78 19.12
C GLY A 150 -18.58 12.23 18.83
N ARG A 151 -18.47 11.14 18.08
CA ARG A 151 -17.20 10.57 17.60
C ARG A 151 -17.01 10.85 16.11
N GLY A 152 -15.81 11.30 15.73
CA GLY A 152 -15.42 11.46 14.34
C GLY A 152 -15.14 10.09 13.71
N VAL A 153 -16.01 9.67 12.79
CA VAL A 153 -15.86 8.45 11.99
C VAL A 153 -15.40 8.84 10.58
N GLY A 154 -14.15 8.51 10.27
CA GLY A 154 -13.57 8.69 8.94
C GLY A 154 -13.83 7.46 8.08
N THR A 155 -14.49 7.64 6.94
CA THR A 155 -14.60 6.60 5.90
C THR A 155 -13.66 6.93 4.77
N CYS A 156 -12.72 6.04 4.48
CA CYS A 156 -11.70 6.27 3.48
C CYS A 156 -12.09 5.66 2.13
N ARG A 157 -11.69 6.33 1.04
CA ARG A 157 -11.89 5.85 -0.33
C ARG A 157 -10.66 6.11 -1.19
N ALA A 158 -10.42 5.20 -2.12
CA ALA A 158 -9.48 5.42 -3.22
C ALA A 158 -10.13 6.24 -4.33
N VAL A 159 -9.40 7.23 -4.82
CA VAL A 159 -9.65 7.91 -6.09
C VAL A 159 -8.45 7.63 -7.00
N GLY A 160 -8.68 6.99 -8.15
CA GLY A 160 -7.60 6.60 -9.08
C GLY A 160 -6.85 5.33 -8.66
N THR A 161 -5.56 5.26 -8.98
CA THR A 161 -4.67 4.12 -8.70
C THR A 161 -3.91 4.34 -7.40
N VAL A 162 -4.39 3.74 -6.31
CA VAL A 162 -3.78 3.87 -4.98
C VAL A 162 -3.09 2.58 -4.55
N VAL A 163 -1.89 2.72 -3.97
CA VAL A 163 -1.22 1.61 -3.28
C VAL A 163 -1.71 1.58 -1.82
N LYS A 164 -2.52 0.57 -1.48
CA LYS A 164 -3.13 0.44 -0.13
C LYS A 164 -2.39 -0.47 0.84
N HIS A 165 -1.58 -1.41 0.34
CA HIS A 165 -0.85 -2.37 1.18
C HIS A 165 0.64 -2.14 1.01
N PHE A 166 1.39 -2.22 2.10
CA PHE A 166 2.83 -2.00 2.12
C PHE A 166 3.53 -3.17 2.80
N GLN A 167 4.38 -3.87 2.04
CA GLN A 167 5.29 -4.87 2.60
C GLN A 167 6.54 -4.16 3.07
N VAL A 168 6.65 -3.94 4.38
CA VAL A 168 7.78 -3.22 4.99
C VAL A 168 8.68 -4.23 5.70
N HIS A 169 9.91 -4.36 5.23
CA HIS A 169 10.92 -5.19 5.87
C HIS A 169 11.55 -4.45 7.07
N PRO A 170 11.87 -5.13 8.18
CA PRO A 170 12.47 -4.52 9.37
C PRO A 170 13.78 -3.76 9.10
N GLU A 171 14.57 -4.19 8.12
CA GLU A 171 15.84 -3.54 7.74
C GLU A 171 15.66 -2.10 7.23
N LEU A 172 14.47 -1.75 6.70
CA LEU A 172 14.18 -0.39 6.25
C LEU A 172 14.04 0.61 7.41
N PHE A 173 13.92 0.13 8.65
CA PHE A 173 13.90 0.99 9.83
C PHE A 173 15.30 1.35 10.34
N GLU A 174 16.34 0.58 9.96
CA GLU A 174 17.71 0.73 10.48
C GLU A 174 18.60 1.65 9.63
N LEU A 175 18.13 2.03 8.44
CA LEU A 175 18.94 2.79 7.48
C LEU A 175 19.05 4.29 7.76
N HIS A 176 18.56 4.82 8.89
CA HIS A 176 18.73 6.22 9.31
C HIS A 176 18.75 6.38 10.83
#